data_AF-A0A1Y1LW96-F1
#
_entry.id   AF-A0A1Y1LW96-F1
#
_cell.length_a   1.000
_cell.length_b   1.000
_cell.length_c   1.000
_cell.angle_alpha   90.00
_cell.angle_beta   90.00
_cell.angle_gamma   90.00
#
_symmetry.space_group_name_H-M   'P 1'
#
loop_
_entity.id
_entity.type
_entity.pdbx_description
1 polymer ?
#
loop_
_entity_poly.entity_id
_entity_poly.type
_entity_poly.pdbx_seq_one_letter_code
_entity_poly.pdbx_strand_id
1 'polypeptide(L)'
;LVNDADTCEFGQYFKRYYTENVEAWAYCHRLHSGLNTNMHIERMHETIKYIYLNGKVVKRLDKAINALMKFVRDKLFERLITLNKGKISSKLKDLRARHKTSEGMDLKLVMVTEEGW
;
A
#
# COMPACT_ATOMS: atom_id res chain seq x y z
N LEU A 1 -5.70 14.81 -26.35
CA LEU A 1 -5.24 16.02 -25.64
C LEU A 1 -5.38 17.23 -26.54
N VAL A 2 -4.39 17.62 -27.37
CA VAL A 2 -4.50 18.90 -28.10
C VAL A 2 -5.48 18.88 -29.29
N ASN A 3 -5.72 17.71 -29.88
CA ASN A 3 -6.61 17.54 -31.04
C ASN A 3 -8.04 17.12 -30.67
N ASP A 4 -8.31 16.97 -29.39
CA ASP A 4 -9.61 16.54 -28.86
C ASP A 4 -10.24 17.73 -28.14
N ALA A 5 -11.48 18.07 -28.50
CA ALA A 5 -12.12 19.32 -28.07
C ALA A 5 -12.24 19.41 -26.54
N ASP A 6 -12.57 18.29 -25.89
CA ASP A 6 -12.77 18.22 -24.44
C ASP A 6 -11.46 18.32 -23.65
N THR A 7 -10.33 17.93 -24.25
CA THR A 7 -9.01 17.94 -23.60
C THR A 7 -8.03 18.96 -24.16
N CYS A 8 -8.48 19.81 -25.08
CA CYS A 8 -7.64 20.77 -25.81
C CYS A 8 -6.96 21.78 -24.87
N GLU A 9 -7.74 22.41 -23.99
CA GLU A 9 -7.24 23.42 -23.05
C GLU A 9 -6.21 22.83 -22.09
N PHE A 10 -6.51 21.66 -21.50
CA PHE A 10 -5.57 20.94 -20.66
C PHE A 10 -4.31 20.54 -21.44
N GLY A 11 -4.45 20.06 -22.68
CA GLY A 11 -3.34 19.68 -23.54
C GLY A 11 -2.40 20.84 -23.84
N GLN A 12 -2.95 22.03 -24.11
CA GLN A 12 -2.18 23.25 -24.32
C GLN A 12 -1.47 23.70 -23.05
N TYR A 13 -2.16 23.69 -21.90
CA TYR A 13 -1.57 24.00 -20.60
C TYR A 13 -0.42 23.04 -20.26
N PHE A 14 -0.65 21.74 -20.38
CA PHE A 14 0.35 20.72 -20.09
C PHE A 14 1.59 20.88 -20.99
N LYS A 15 1.39 21.13 -22.29
CA LYS A 15 2.49 21.39 -23.23
C LYS A 15 3.26 22.67 -22.88
N ARG A 16 2.56 23.74 -22.47
CA ARG A 16 3.23 25.00 -22.15
C ARG A 16 4.08 24.94 -20.88
N TYR A 17 3.63 24.21 -19.87
CA TYR A 17 4.22 24.30 -18.52
C TYR A 17 4.96 23.04 -18.06
N TYR A 18 4.65 21.88 -18.63
CA TYR A 18 5.17 20.61 -18.13
C TYR A 18 6.12 19.92 -19.13
N THR A 19 5.93 20.05 -20.45
CA THR A 19 6.77 19.26 -21.39
C THR A 19 8.23 19.71 -21.46
N GLU A 20 8.56 20.93 -21.04
CA GLU A 20 9.96 21.42 -20.99
C GLU A 20 10.64 21.19 -19.63
N ASN A 21 9.91 20.70 -18.63
CA ASN A 21 10.42 20.47 -17.27
C ASN A 21 10.20 19.01 -16.84
N VAL A 22 10.52 18.08 -17.73
CA VAL A 22 10.25 16.65 -17.58
C VAL A 22 10.96 16.10 -16.34
N GLU A 23 12.14 16.62 -16.02
CA GLU A 23 12.94 16.25 -14.87
C GLU A 23 12.23 16.52 -13.54
N ALA A 24 11.38 17.54 -13.45
CA ALA A 24 10.67 17.88 -12.23
C ALA A 24 9.48 16.98 -11.92
N TRP A 25 8.84 16.38 -12.93
CA TRP A 25 7.61 15.59 -12.73
C TRP A 25 7.70 14.15 -13.19
N ALA A 26 8.46 13.83 -14.24
CA ALA A 26 8.52 12.48 -14.77
C ALA A 26 9.24 11.54 -13.81
N TYR A 27 8.65 10.37 -13.63
CA TYR A 27 9.09 9.41 -12.62
C TYR A 27 10.53 8.91 -12.85
N CYS A 28 10.97 8.79 -14.12
CA CYS A 28 12.31 8.33 -14.48
C CYS A 28 13.45 9.25 -14.00
N HIS A 29 13.20 10.54 -13.79
CA HIS A 29 14.22 11.51 -13.33
C HIS A 29 14.23 11.69 -11.82
N ARG A 30 13.30 11.04 -11.12
CA ARG A 30 12.92 11.38 -9.78
C ARG A 30 13.76 10.53 -8.80
N LEU A 31 14.88 11.08 -8.31
CA LEU A 31 15.80 10.39 -7.40
C LEU A 31 15.10 9.92 -6.12
N HIS A 32 15.35 8.68 -5.70
CA HIS A 32 14.72 8.03 -4.53
C HIS A 32 13.21 7.74 -4.64
N SER A 33 12.59 7.88 -5.81
CA SER A 33 11.13 7.71 -5.98
C SER A 33 10.59 6.29 -5.81
N GLY A 34 11.47 5.29 -5.72
CA GLY A 34 11.09 3.95 -5.29
C GLY A 34 10.62 3.89 -3.82
N LEU A 35 10.85 4.94 -3.04
CA LEU A 35 10.40 5.06 -1.65
C LEU A 35 9.29 6.13 -1.57
N ASN A 36 8.09 5.78 -2.01
CA ASN A 36 6.90 6.61 -1.77
C ASN A 36 6.53 6.56 -0.28
N THR A 37 7.23 7.36 0.54
CA THR A 37 6.98 7.49 1.97
C THR A 37 5.64 8.17 2.26
N ASN A 38 5.12 8.97 1.33
CA ASN A 38 3.79 9.58 1.46
C ASN A 38 2.73 8.50 1.69
N MET A 39 2.77 7.39 0.96
CA MET A 39 1.80 6.31 1.17
C MET A 39 1.86 5.73 2.59
N HIS A 40 3.05 5.64 3.18
CA HIS A 40 3.20 5.18 4.57
C HIS A 40 2.68 6.22 5.57
N ILE A 41 2.94 7.50 5.33
CA ILE A 41 2.48 8.62 6.17
C ILE A 41 0.96 8.77 6.08
N GLU A 42 0.38 8.69 4.88
CA GLU A 42 -1.05 8.75 4.64
C GLU A 42 -1.77 7.60 5.35
N ARG A 43 -1.29 6.37 5.21
CA ARG A 43 -1.84 5.21 5.94
C ARG A 43 -1.74 5.38 7.45
N MET A 44 -0.62 5.92 7.95
CA MET A 44 -0.47 6.23 9.38
C MET A 44 -1.51 7.25 9.83
N HIS A 45 -1.67 8.35 9.07
CA HIS A 45 -2.62 9.41 9.36
C HIS A 45 -4.07 8.89 9.34
N GLU A 46 -4.46 8.11 8.32
CA GLU A 46 -5.78 7.48 8.25
C GLU A 46 -6.05 6.55 9.44
N THR A 47 -5.05 5.76 9.82
CA THR A 47 -5.14 4.87 10.98
C THR A 47 -5.41 5.67 12.25
N ILE A 48 -4.65 6.74 12.50
CA ILE A 48 -4.86 7.61 13.67
C ILE A 48 -6.26 8.25 13.62
N LYS A 49 -6.64 8.82 12.47
CA LYS A 49 -7.92 9.51 12.28
C LYS A 49 -9.11 8.59 12.50
N TYR A 50 -9.16 7.43 11.85
CA TYR A 50 -10.36 6.60 11.84
C TYR A 50 -10.36 5.52 12.91
N ILE A 51 -9.22 4.93 13.27
CA ILE A 51 -9.15 3.85 14.27
C ILE A 51 -9.01 4.39 15.69
N TYR A 52 -8.14 5.37 15.92
CA TYR A 52 -7.88 5.88 17.27
C TYR A 52 -8.77 7.08 17.64
N LEU A 53 -9.19 7.87 16.65
CA LEU A 53 -9.99 9.09 16.85
C LEU A 53 -11.43 9.00 16.32
N ASN A 54 -11.83 7.83 15.78
CA ASN A 54 -13.20 7.57 15.28
C ASN A 54 -13.69 8.59 14.25
N GLY A 55 -12.79 9.10 13.39
CA GLY A 55 -13.09 10.08 12.36
C GLY A 55 -13.37 11.50 12.87
N LYS A 56 -13.29 11.73 14.19
CA LYS A 56 -13.62 13.02 14.82
C LYS A 56 -12.45 13.99 14.74
N VAL A 57 -12.76 15.26 14.53
CA VAL A 57 -11.78 16.34 14.65
C VAL A 57 -11.45 16.57 16.13
N VAL A 58 -10.20 16.31 16.51
CA VAL A 58 -9.74 16.47 17.88
C VAL A 58 -9.26 17.90 18.11
N LYS A 59 -10.02 18.65 18.89
CA LYS A 59 -9.64 20.02 19.31
C LYS A 59 -8.71 20.06 20.53
N ARG A 60 -8.63 18.94 21.25
CA ARG A 60 -7.91 18.82 22.53
C ARG A 60 -6.59 18.08 22.36
N LEU A 61 -5.49 18.76 22.69
CA LEU A 61 -4.13 18.23 22.52
C LEU A 61 -3.89 16.93 23.31
N ASP A 62 -4.36 16.86 24.55
CA ASP A 62 -4.18 15.69 25.42
C ASP A 62 -4.79 14.40 24.81
N LYS A 63 -5.95 14.53 24.15
CA LYS A 63 -6.58 13.40 23.45
C LYS A 63 -5.77 12.96 22.24
N ALA A 64 -5.19 13.91 21.50
CA ALA A 64 -4.32 13.61 20.36
C ALA A 64 -3.04 12.89 20.81
N ILE A 65 -2.39 13.38 21.87
CA ILE A 65 -1.20 12.74 22.45
C ILE A 65 -1.52 11.31 22.90
N ASN A 66 -2.63 11.10 23.61
CA ASN A 66 -3.03 9.77 24.04
C ASN A 66 -3.25 8.81 22.85
N ALA A 67 -3.88 9.28 21.77
CA ALA A 67 -4.06 8.49 20.56
C ALA A 67 -2.72 8.11 19.91
N LEU A 68 -1.79 9.05 19.81
CA LEU A 68 -0.44 8.80 19.29
C LEU A 68 0.33 7.78 20.15
N MET A 69 0.28 7.92 21.47
CA MET A 69 0.94 7.00 22.40
C MET A 69 0.37 5.58 22.29
N LYS A 70 -0.95 5.43 22.14
CA LYS A 70 -1.58 4.13 21.88
C LYS A 70 -1.11 3.55 20.55
N PHE A 71 -1.11 4.35 19.49
CA PHE A 71 -0.63 3.93 18.16
C PHE A 71 0.81 3.43 18.20
N VAL A 72 1.72 4.16 18.85
CA VAL A 72 3.14 3.76 18.98
C VAL A 72 3.27 2.45 19.73
N ARG A 73 2.58 2.30 20.87
CA ARG A 73 2.59 1.05 21.65
C ARG A 73 2.14 -0.14 20.82
N ASP A 74 1.03 0.00 20.09
CA ASP A 74 0.46 -1.08 19.30
C ASP A 74 1.40 -1.46 18.13
N LYS A 75 2.07 -0.49 17.50
CA LYS A 75 3.09 -0.73 16.47
C LYS A 75 4.34 -1.42 17.00
N LEU A 76 4.80 -1.05 18.20
CA LEU A 76 5.91 -1.74 18.87
C LEU A 76 5.54 -3.19 19.19
N PHE A 77 4.30 -3.44 19.62
CA PHE A 77 3.81 -4.78 19.88
C PHE A 77 3.67 -5.63 18.61
N GLU A 78 3.11 -5.07 17.52
CA GLU A 78 3.07 -5.72 16.21
C GLU A 78 4.49 -6.10 15.72
N ARG A 79 5.46 -5.21 15.91
CA ARG A 79 6.87 -5.48 15.58
C ARG A 79 7.42 -6.63 16.42
N LEU A 80 7.16 -6.66 17.73
CA LEU A 80 7.59 -7.74 18.61
C LEU A 80 6.99 -9.09 18.17
N ILE A 81 5.70 -9.13 17.82
CA ILE A 81 5.06 -10.32 17.27
C ILE A 81 5.78 -10.76 16.00
N THR A 82 6.04 -9.83 15.08
CA THR A 82 6.68 -10.11 13.79
C THR A 82 8.10 -10.63 13.97
N LEU A 83 8.86 -10.11 14.93
CA LEU A 83 10.22 -10.56 15.23
C LEU A 83 10.24 -11.99 15.81
N ASN A 84 9.28 -12.33 16.67
CA ASN A 84 9.26 -13.63 17.33
C ASN A 84 8.56 -14.73 16.52
N LYS A 85 7.49 -14.41 15.79
CA LYS A 85 6.68 -15.38 15.03
C LYS A 85 6.91 -15.34 13.52
N GLY A 86 7.72 -14.39 13.04
CA GLY A 86 7.86 -14.08 11.63
C GLY A 86 6.68 -13.28 11.08
N LYS A 87 6.89 -12.66 9.91
CA LYS A 87 5.84 -11.92 9.20
C LYS A 87 4.94 -12.89 8.43
N ILE A 88 3.70 -13.08 8.89
CA ILE A 88 2.69 -13.78 8.10
C ILE A 88 2.01 -12.76 7.17
N SER A 89 2.45 -12.72 5.92
CA SER A 89 1.74 -11.97 4.88
C SER A 89 0.46 -12.68 4.47
N SER A 90 -0.51 -11.95 3.90
CA SER A 90 -1.71 -12.53 3.29
C SER A 90 -1.32 -13.61 2.27
N LYS A 91 -0.36 -13.31 1.40
CA LYS A 91 0.21 -14.26 0.44
C LYS A 91 0.69 -15.57 1.10
N LEU A 92 1.41 -15.48 2.22
CA LEU A 92 1.91 -16.66 2.93
C LEU A 92 0.78 -17.43 3.61
N LYS A 93 -0.21 -16.74 4.18
CA LYS A 93 -1.42 -17.35 4.74
C LYS A 93 -2.19 -18.13 3.67
N ASP A 94 -2.40 -17.53 2.51
CA ASP A 94 -3.13 -18.14 1.39
C ASP A 94 -2.35 -19.31 0.78
N LEU A 95 -1.01 -19.21 0.74
CA LEU A 95 -0.16 -20.31 0.30
C LEU A 95 -0.27 -21.51 1.26
N ARG A 96 -0.20 -21.27 2.57
CA ARG A 96 -0.37 -22.32 3.58
C ARG A 96 -1.76 -22.96 3.53
N ALA A 97 -2.80 -22.15 3.32
CA ALA A 97 -4.16 -22.65 3.16
C ALA A 97 -4.26 -23.57 1.93
N ARG A 98 -3.77 -23.13 0.77
CA ARG A 98 -3.75 -23.94 -0.46
C ARG A 98 -2.93 -25.21 -0.31
N HIS A 99 -1.78 -25.14 0.34
CA HIS A 99 -0.96 -26.32 0.63
C HIS A 99 -1.74 -27.36 1.43
N LYS A 100 -2.37 -26.95 2.54
CA LYS A 100 -3.15 -27.84 3.39
C LYS A 100 -4.35 -28.43 2.66
N THR A 101 -5.00 -27.65 1.79
CA THR A 101 -6.06 -28.18 0.92
C THR A 101 -5.50 -29.23 -0.05
N SER A 102 -4.34 -28.98 -0.67
CA SER A 102 -3.71 -29.92 -1.59
C SER A 102 -3.25 -31.22 -0.92
N GLU A 103 -2.81 -31.19 0.33
CA GLU A 103 -2.45 -32.39 1.10
C GLU A 103 -3.61 -33.39 1.22
N GLY A 104 -4.85 -32.89 1.21
CA GLY A 104 -6.07 -33.71 1.29
C GLY A 104 -6.70 -34.06 -0.06
N MET A 105 -6.11 -33.63 -1.18
CA MET A 105 -6.63 -33.93 -2.51
C MET A 105 -6.16 -35.31 -2.98
N ASP A 106 -7.05 -36.06 -3.64
CA ASP A 106 -6.70 -37.34 -4.26
C ASP A 106 -5.75 -37.10 -5.44
N LEU A 107 -4.56 -37.71 -5.38
CA LEU A 107 -3.55 -37.68 -6.42
C LEU A 107 -4.08 -38.18 -7.77
N LYS A 108 -5.13 -39.00 -7.78
CA LYS A 108 -5.79 -39.48 -9.01
C LYS A 108 -6.49 -38.39 -9.81
N LEU A 109 -6.75 -37.23 -9.20
CA LEU A 109 -7.33 -36.07 -9.89
C LEU A 109 -6.29 -35.24 -10.64
N VAL A 110 -5.00 -35.52 -10.44
CA VAL A 110 -3.92 -34.82 -11.12
C VAL A 110 -3.71 -35.43 -12.50
N MET A 111 -4.14 -34.71 -13.54
CA MET A 111 -3.90 -35.12 -14.92
C MET A 111 -2.53 -34.64 -15.39
N VAL A 112 -1.72 -35.56 -15.92
CA VAL A 112 -0.46 -35.22 -16.57
C VAL A 112 -0.79 -34.64 -17.95
N THR A 113 -0.39 -33.39 -18.19
CA THR A 113 -0.48 -32.76 -19.51
C THR A 113 0.67 -33.21 -20.42
N GLU A 114 0.47 -33.22 -21.74
CA GLU A 114 1.47 -33.65 -22.73
C GLU A 114 2.78 -32.82 -22.68
N GLU A 115 2.74 -31.63 -22.08
CA GLU A 115 3.90 -30.75 -21.88
C GLU A 115 4.65 -30.97 -20.54
N GLY A 116 4.24 -31.95 -19.73
CA GLY A 116 4.82 -32.23 -18.41
C GLY A 116 4.03 -31.62 -17.25
N TRP A 117 4.68 -31.50 -16.08
CA TRP A 117 4.15 -30.91 -14.84
C TRP A 117 4.18 -29.39 -14.84
#